data_AF-U2DXQ0-F1
#
_entry.id   AF-U2DXQ0-F1
#
_cell.length_a   1.000
_cell.length_b   1.000
_cell.length_c   1.000
_cell.angle_alpha   90.00
_cell.angle_beta   90.00
_cell.angle_gamma   90.00
#
_symmetry.space_group_name_H-M   'P 1'
#
loop_
_entity.id
_entity.type
_entity.pdbx_description
1 polymer ?
#
loop_
_entity_poly.entity_id
_entity_poly.type
_entity_poly.pdbx_seq_one_letter_code
_entity_poly.pdbx_strand_id
1 'polypeptide(L)'
;MTLAARAREAARARPFVYEGLRAGVINYSAAARLLDVGDEEAVAAALRRYADELPDRDLSDGSARVTMHSGLGVQDSESDGAVEGLLTVGETTYVQDAGSLTGVAA
;
A
#
# COMPACT_ATOMS: atom_id res chain seq x y z
N MET A 1 -17.33 19.15 19.97
CA MET A 1 -16.42 18.85 18.83
C MET A 1 -17.26 18.41 17.62
N THR A 2 -16.99 18.94 16.42
CA THR A 2 -17.79 18.61 15.21
C THR A 2 -17.41 17.24 14.63
N LEU A 3 -18.28 16.65 13.81
CA LEU A 3 -17.97 15.40 13.09
C LEU A 3 -16.74 15.54 12.20
N ALA A 4 -16.61 16.68 11.50
CA ALA A 4 -15.45 16.96 10.67
C ALA A 4 -14.15 17.04 11.49
N ALA A 5 -14.19 17.66 12.68
CA ALA A 5 -13.02 17.68 13.56
C ALA A 5 -12.62 16.28 14.02
N ARG A 6 -13.60 15.44 14.41
CA ARG A 6 -13.36 14.03 14.74
C ARG A 6 -12.78 13.24 13.56
N ALA A 7 -13.31 13.41 12.35
CA ALA A 7 -12.79 12.74 11.16
C ALA A 7 -11.34 13.13 10.84
N ARG A 8 -10.99 14.42 10.97
CA ARG A 8 -9.62 14.92 10.78
C ARG A 8 -8.66 14.34 11.81
N GLU A 9 -9.04 14.37 13.08
CA GLU A 9 -8.25 13.77 14.17
C GLU A 9 -8.06 12.26 13.94
N ALA A 10 -9.15 11.57 13.59
CA ALA A 10 -9.13 10.15 13.30
C ALA A 10 -8.21 9.80 12.13
N ALA A 11 -8.24 10.57 11.03
CA ALA A 11 -7.35 10.38 9.89
C ALA A 11 -5.87 10.61 10.28
N ARG A 12 -5.57 11.66 11.04
CA ARG A 12 -4.20 11.95 11.53
C ARG A 12 -3.64 10.85 12.44
N ALA A 13 -4.50 10.20 13.23
CA ALA A 13 -4.12 9.08 14.09
C ALA A 13 -3.80 7.78 13.30
N ARG A 14 -4.11 7.71 12.00
CA ARG A 14 -3.82 6.55 11.13
C ARG A 14 -2.95 6.99 9.95
N PRO A 15 -1.62 6.83 10.02
CA PRO A 15 -0.69 7.39 9.03
C PRO A 15 -1.03 7.02 7.58
N PHE A 16 -1.44 5.77 7.31
CA PHE A 16 -1.80 5.36 5.95
C PHE A 16 -3.05 6.04 5.41
N VAL A 17 -4.01 6.40 6.28
CA VAL A 17 -5.20 7.17 5.89
C VAL A 17 -4.79 8.60 5.57
N TYR A 18 -4.02 9.24 6.45
CA TYR A 18 -3.52 10.59 6.24
C TYR A 18 -2.69 10.71 4.95
N GLU A 19 -1.70 9.83 4.77
CA GLU A 19 -0.86 9.84 3.56
C GLU A 19 -1.64 9.42 2.31
N GLY A 20 -2.61 8.50 2.43
CA GLY A 20 -3.49 8.12 1.32
C GLY A 20 -4.40 9.26 0.86
N LEU A 21 -4.88 10.10 1.80
CA LEU A 21 -5.61 11.34 1.49
C LEU A 21 -4.70 12.34 0.77
N ARG A 22 -3.48 12.57 1.28
CA ARG A 22 -2.49 13.45 0.64
C ARG A 22 -2.09 13.00 -0.75
N ALA A 23 -2.03 11.70 -0.98
CA ALA A 23 -1.69 11.13 -2.28
C ALA A 23 -2.90 11.04 -3.24
N GLY A 24 -4.13 11.33 -2.79
CA GLY A 24 -5.33 11.24 -3.62
C GLY A 24 -5.70 9.80 -4.04
N VAL A 25 -5.19 8.78 -3.35
CA VAL A 25 -5.37 7.36 -3.75
C VAL A 25 -6.42 6.62 -2.91
N ILE A 26 -6.92 7.24 -1.84
CA ILE A 26 -7.83 6.58 -0.90
C ILE A 26 -9.29 6.68 -1.33
N ASN A 27 -10.04 5.58 -1.13
CA ASN A 27 -11.50 5.61 -1.25
C ASN A 27 -12.11 6.20 0.03
N TYR A 28 -12.76 7.36 -0.08
CA TYR A 28 -13.31 8.08 1.08
C TYR A 28 -14.38 7.29 1.85
N SER A 29 -15.24 6.53 1.17
CA SER A 29 -16.26 5.70 1.83
C SER A 29 -15.65 4.52 2.58
N ALA A 30 -14.62 3.89 2.01
CA ALA A 30 -13.88 2.84 2.69
C ALA A 30 -13.12 3.39 3.91
N ALA A 31 -12.51 4.56 3.78
CA ALA A 31 -11.87 5.25 4.90
C ALA A 31 -12.88 5.63 5.98
N ALA A 32 -14.07 6.12 5.62
CA ALA A 32 -15.13 6.45 6.58
C ALA A 32 -15.54 5.22 7.41
N ARG A 33 -15.77 4.07 6.76
CA ARG A 33 -16.04 2.79 7.43
C ARG A 33 -14.94 2.35 8.37
N LEU A 34 -13.70 2.47 7.91
CA LEU A 34 -12.53 2.11 8.72
C LEU A 34 -12.41 2.99 9.97
N LEU A 35 -12.66 4.30 9.83
CA LEU A 35 -12.48 5.25 10.93
C LEU A 35 -13.59 5.14 11.98
N ASP A 36 -14.80 4.77 11.57
CA ASP A 36 -15.97 4.50 12.43
C ASP A 36 -16.18 5.58 13.50
N VAL A 37 -16.25 6.84 13.08
CA VAL A 37 -16.39 8.01 13.96
C VAL A 37 -17.74 8.73 13.83
N GLY A 38 -18.71 8.10 13.17
CA GLY A 38 -20.05 8.64 12.94
C GLY A 38 -20.63 8.17 11.61
N ASP A 39 -21.60 8.94 11.10
CA ASP A 39 -22.26 8.67 9.83
C ASP A 39 -21.25 8.60 8.65
N GLU A 40 -21.24 7.49 7.93
CA GLU A 40 -20.23 7.20 6.91
C GLU A 40 -20.21 8.22 5.77
N GLU A 41 -21.38 8.67 5.30
CA GLU A 41 -21.48 9.64 4.20
C GLU A 41 -20.97 11.01 4.64
N ALA A 42 -21.37 11.46 5.83
CA ALA A 42 -20.91 12.72 6.40
C ALA A 42 -19.41 12.70 6.71
N VAL A 43 -18.86 11.56 7.18
CA VAL A 43 -17.42 11.37 7.36
C VAL A 43 -16.70 11.38 6.01
N ALA A 44 -17.19 10.67 5.01
CA ALA A 44 -16.59 10.65 3.67
C ALA A 44 -16.54 12.07 3.06
N ALA A 45 -17.62 12.85 3.20
CA ALA A 45 -17.66 14.24 2.76
C ALA A 45 -16.66 15.13 3.53
N ALA A 46 -16.50 14.92 4.84
CA ALA A 46 -15.51 15.62 5.64
C ALA A 46 -14.07 15.26 5.25
N LEU A 47 -13.79 13.98 4.95
CA LEU A 47 -12.49 13.51 4.49
C LEU A 47 -12.14 14.07 3.11
N ARG A 48 -13.11 14.15 2.18
CA ARG A 48 -12.90 14.79 0.87
C ARG A 48 -12.48 16.24 1.03
N ARG A 49 -13.25 17.04 1.77
CA ARG A 49 -12.91 18.45 2.04
C ARG A 49 -11.55 18.59 2.73
N TYR A 50 -11.24 17.68 3.65
CA TYR A 50 -9.96 17.71 4.34
C TYR A 50 -8.80 17.38 3.41
N ALA A 51 -8.96 16.42 2.48
CA ALA A 51 -7.94 16.11 1.48
C ALA A 51 -7.59 17.33 0.63
N ASP A 52 -8.59 18.12 0.22
CA ASP A 52 -8.41 19.37 -0.54
C ASP A 52 -7.64 20.45 0.24
N GLU A 53 -7.58 20.35 1.58
CA GLU A 53 -6.87 21.29 2.47
C GLU A 53 -5.44 20.81 2.81
N LEU A 54 -5.08 19.58 2.46
CA LEU A 54 -3.78 19.01 2.84
C LEU A 54 -2.66 19.51 1.93
N PRO A 55 -1.45 19.71 2.48
CA PRO A 55 -0.31 20.06 1.66
C PRO A 55 0.06 18.90 0.75
N ASP A 56 0.44 19.23 -0.48
CA ASP A 56 0.98 18.28 -1.44
C ASP A 56 2.16 17.49 -0.84
N ARG A 57 2.36 16.28 -1.34
CA ARG A 57 3.50 15.45 -0.93
C ARG A 57 4.76 15.98 -1.61
N ASP A 58 5.82 16.12 -0.83
CA ASP A 58 7.16 16.33 -1.38
C ASP A 58 7.63 15.00 -1.96
N LEU A 59 7.48 14.84 -3.27
CA LEU A 59 7.91 13.66 -4.01
C LEU A 59 9.30 13.94 -4.56
N SER A 60 10.23 13.00 -4.34
CA SER A 60 11.54 13.09 -4.98
C SER A 60 11.38 13.02 -6.50
N ASP A 61 12.11 13.87 -7.23
CA ASP A 61 12.22 13.85 -8.69
C ASP A 61 12.90 12.54 -9.15
N GLY A 62 12.13 11.47 -9.24
CA GLY A 62 12.61 10.16 -9.62
C GLY A 62 11.50 9.31 -10.19
N SER A 63 11.75 8.68 -11.34
CA SER A 63 10.88 7.63 -11.87
C SER A 63 11.27 6.30 -11.24
N ALA A 64 10.56 5.86 -10.21
CA ALA A 64 10.72 4.50 -9.70
C ALA A 64 10.27 3.52 -10.79
N ARG A 65 11.16 2.62 -11.20
CA ARG A 65 10.84 1.52 -12.10
C ARG A 65 10.79 0.24 -11.27
N VAL A 66 9.69 -0.48 -11.38
CA VAL A 66 9.56 -1.82 -10.80
C VAL A 66 9.39 -2.83 -11.92
N THR A 67 9.95 -4.01 -11.73
CA THR A 67 9.76 -5.17 -12.60
C THR A 67 9.01 -6.25 -11.82
N MET A 68 7.92 -6.74 -12.41
CA MET A 68 7.17 -7.86 -11.84
C MET A 68 7.68 -9.16 -12.44
N HIS A 69 7.96 -10.13 -11.57
CA HIS A 69 8.34 -11.49 -11.94
C HIS A 69 7.27 -12.44 -11.39
N SER A 70 6.42 -12.98 -12.27
CA SER A 70 5.43 -14.00 -11.95
C SER A 70 6.01 -15.41 -12.07
N GLY A 71 5.33 -16.39 -11.48
CA GLY A 71 5.73 -17.80 -11.61
C GLY A 71 6.83 -18.21 -10.63
N LEU A 72 7.09 -17.42 -9.60
CA LEU A 72 8.15 -17.71 -8.65
C LEU A 72 7.77 -18.89 -7.75
N GLY A 73 8.73 -19.78 -7.54
CA GLY A 73 8.69 -20.85 -6.56
C GLY A 73 9.95 -20.88 -5.71
N VAL A 74 9.89 -21.58 -4.59
CA VAL A 74 11.07 -21.84 -3.75
C VAL A 74 11.89 -22.92 -4.42
N GLN A 75 13.20 -22.69 -4.55
CA GLN A 75 14.13 -23.70 -5.05
C GLN A 75 14.23 -24.84 -4.03
N ASP A 76 13.91 -26.05 -4.47
CA ASP A 76 14.10 -27.24 -3.66
C ASP A 76 15.50 -27.80 -3.93
N SER A 77 16.36 -27.74 -2.91
CA SER A 77 17.78 -28.12 -3.00
C SER A 77 17.98 -29.60 -3.35
N GLU A 78 16.99 -30.46 -3.10
CA GLU A 78 17.05 -31.89 -3.41
C GLU A 78 16.57 -32.21 -4.85
N SER A 79 15.75 -31.34 -5.44
CA SER A 79 14.95 -31.63 -6.65
C SER A 79 15.40 -30.86 -7.90
N ASP A 80 15.84 -29.61 -7.74
CA ASP A 80 15.89 -28.66 -8.87
C ASP A 80 17.26 -28.53 -9.56
N GLY A 81 18.31 -29.17 -9.02
CA GLY A 81 19.68 -28.87 -9.44
C GLY A 81 20.05 -27.39 -9.21
N ALA A 82 21.28 -27.02 -9.55
CA ALA A 82 21.73 -25.63 -9.38
C ALA A 82 21.16 -24.73 -10.49
N VAL A 83 19.92 -24.26 -10.33
CA VAL A 83 19.33 -23.17 -11.13
C VAL A 83 19.66 -21.81 -10.52
N GLU A 84 19.87 -20.80 -11.39
CA GLU A 84 20.14 -19.43 -10.97
C GLU A 84 18.89 -18.80 -10.34
N GLY A 85 18.97 -18.47 -9.04
CA GLY A 85 17.91 -17.83 -8.28
C GLY A 85 17.70 -16.37 -8.70
N LEU A 86 16.44 -15.95 -8.78
CA LEU A 86 16.09 -14.54 -9.00
C LEU A 86 16.36 -13.69 -7.74
N LEU A 87 16.06 -14.24 -6.56
CA LEU A 87 16.18 -13.56 -5.28
C LEU A 87 16.37 -14.58 -4.15
N THR A 88 17.22 -14.27 -3.18
CA THR A 88 17.33 -15.03 -1.93
C THR A 88 16.96 -14.15 -0.75
N VAL A 89 16.03 -14.64 0.08
CA VAL A 89 15.62 -13.98 1.32
C VAL A 89 15.94 -14.91 2.49
N GLY A 90 16.94 -14.54 3.29
CA GLY A 90 17.50 -15.44 4.28
C GLY A 90 18.16 -16.64 3.61
N GLU A 91 17.65 -17.85 3.88
CA GLU A 91 18.13 -19.11 3.28
C GLU A 91 17.21 -19.60 2.15
N THR A 92 16.13 -18.87 1.83
CA THR A 92 15.16 -19.27 0.80
C THR A 92 15.48 -18.58 -0.52
N THR A 93 15.83 -19.38 -1.52
CA THR A 93 16.04 -18.92 -2.90
C THR A 93 14.75 -19.09 -3.71
N TYR A 94 14.38 -18.04 -4.45
CA TYR A 94 13.22 -18.03 -5.34
C TYR A 94 13.69 -18.09 -6.80
N VAL A 95 13.10 -18.99 -7.56
CA VAL A 95 13.42 -19.25 -8.99
C VAL A 95 12.17 -19.07 -9.84
N GLN A 96 12.38 -18.73 -11.12
CA GLN A 96 11.28 -18.57 -12.09
C GLN A 96 10.67 -19.92 -12.48
N ASP A 97 9.41 -19.88 -12.93
CA ASP A 97 8.63 -21.02 -13.43
C ASP A 97 8.48 -22.21 -12.46
N ALA A 98 8.72 -21.99 -11.16
CA ALA A 98 8.69 -23.02 -10.12
C ALA A 98 7.49 -22.89 -9.17
N GLY A 99 6.59 -21.92 -9.39
CA GLY A 99 5.45 -21.73 -8.49
C GLY A 99 4.45 -20.70 -8.96
N SER A 100 3.63 -20.22 -8.02
CA SER A 100 2.55 -19.27 -8.25
C SER A 100 2.79 -17.90 -7.61
N LEU A 101 3.96 -17.69 -7.01
CA LEU A 101 4.30 -16.44 -6.34
C LEU A 101 4.64 -15.35 -7.38
N THR A 102 4.49 -14.10 -6.96
CA THR A 102 4.89 -12.94 -7.75
C THR A 102 5.83 -12.07 -6.94
N GLY A 103 7.01 -11.80 -7.49
CA GLY A 103 7.98 -10.87 -6.94
C GLY A 103 7.86 -9.50 -7.60
N VAL A 104 8.04 -8.44 -6.82
CA VAL A 104 8.14 -7.07 -7.31
C VAL A 104 9.53 -6.55 -6.93
N ALA A 105 10.39 -6.36 -7.92
CA ALA A 105 11.76 -5.85 -7.74
C ALA A 105 11.85 -4.41 -8.25
N ALA A 106 12.67 -3.59 -7.58
CA ALA A 106 12.92 -2.18 -7.91
C ALA A 106 14.41 -1.96 -8.20
#